data_AF-T1G3B5-F1
#
_entry.id   AF-T1G3B5-F1
#
_cell.length_a   1.000
_cell.length_b   1.000
_cell.length_c   1.000
_cell.angle_alpha   90.00
_cell.angle_beta   90.00
_cell.angle_gamma   90.00
#
_symmetry.space_group_name_H-M   'P 1'
#
loop_
_entity.id
_entity.type
_entity.pdbx_description
1 polymer ?
#
loop_
_entity_poly.entity_id
_entity_poly.type
_entity_poly.pdbx_seq_one_letter_code
_entity_poly.pdbx_strand_id
1 'polypeptide(L)'
;MQPQDLCKGIRDPEKPATLEELNIIQEENIHLIPISNTTCIIIEVFFVPTVPHCHLATVIGLCLTVKLQECLPKKYKIRVKIKEGSHDSELEINKQLNDKERVSAAMENPSLSELVNTCIHDT
;
A
#
# COMPACT_ATOMS: atom_id res chain seq x y z
N MET A 1 -12.88 6.06 -10.64
CA MET A 1 -11.84 6.38 -9.63
C MET A 1 -10.51 5.89 -10.15
N GLN A 2 -9.48 6.73 -10.12
CA GLN A 2 -8.13 6.31 -10.47
C GLN A 2 -7.46 5.69 -9.23
N PRO A 3 -6.50 4.76 -9.41
CA PRO A 3 -5.76 4.19 -8.27
C PRO A 3 -4.97 5.24 -7.49
N GLN A 4 -4.61 6.35 -8.14
CA GLN A 4 -3.92 7.47 -7.54
C GLN A 4 -4.80 8.16 -6.48
N ASP A 5 -6.04 8.50 -6.81
CA ASP A 5 -7.01 9.09 -5.86
C ASP A 5 -7.21 8.20 -4.63
N LEU A 6 -7.27 6.88 -4.84
CA LEU A 6 -7.44 5.89 -3.78
C LEU A 6 -6.26 5.89 -2.80
N CYS A 7 -5.04 6.03 -3.31
CA CYS A 7 -3.83 6.05 -2.49
C CYS A 7 -3.67 7.36 -1.72
N LYS A 8 -4.06 8.49 -2.33
CA LYS A 8 -3.96 9.83 -1.73
C LYS A 8 -4.87 10.01 -0.53
N GLY A 9 -6.05 9.38 -0.54
CA GLY A 9 -7.00 9.46 0.57
C GLY A 9 -6.63 8.64 1.82
N ILE A 10 -5.54 7.86 1.78
CA ILE A 10 -5.11 7.06 2.94
C ILE A 10 -4.40 7.97 3.95
N ARG A 11 -4.74 7.81 5.23
CA ARG A 11 -4.09 8.52 6.34
C ARG A 11 -2.93 7.73 6.92
N ASP A 12 -1.99 8.47 7.49
CA ASP A 12 -0.91 7.88 8.27
C ASP A 12 -1.45 7.33 9.60
N PRO A 13 -1.02 6.14 10.03
CA PRO A 13 -1.48 5.54 11.28
C PRO A 13 -1.04 6.29 12.54
N GLU A 14 0.03 7.10 12.50
CA GLU A 14 0.52 7.87 13.65
C GLU A 14 0.22 9.38 13.53
N LYS A 15 0.00 9.89 12.31
CA LYS A 15 -0.21 11.33 12.08
C LYS A 15 -1.57 11.64 11.46
N PRO A 16 -2.21 12.76 11.85
CA PRO A 16 -3.45 13.23 11.24
C PRO A 16 -3.19 13.91 9.89
N ALA A 17 -2.45 13.25 9.00
CA ALA A 17 -2.09 13.71 7.67
C ALA A 17 -2.22 12.55 6.68
N THR A 18 -2.49 12.86 5.42
CA THR A 18 -2.53 11.84 4.36
C THR A 18 -1.13 11.41 3.93
N LEU A 19 -1.04 10.22 3.32
CA LEU A 19 0.23 9.73 2.77
C LEU A 19 0.77 10.67 1.67
N GLU A 20 -0.10 11.38 0.95
CA GLU A 20 0.31 12.37 -0.04
C GLU A 20 0.91 13.62 0.63
N GLU A 21 0.27 14.16 1.68
CA GLU A 21 0.78 15.31 2.43
C GLU A 21 2.14 15.05 3.09
N LEU A 22 2.39 13.80 3.49
CA LEU A 22 3.67 13.36 4.05
C LEU A 22 4.70 13.01 2.97
N ASN A 23 4.37 13.18 1.69
CA ASN A 23 5.20 12.86 0.54
C ASN A 23 5.66 11.38 0.54
N ILE A 24 4.87 10.50 1.17
CA ILE A 24 5.08 9.05 1.24
C ILE A 24 4.68 8.40 -0.07
N ILE A 25 3.58 8.86 -0.66
CA ILE A 25 3.10 8.41 -1.95
C ILE A 25 2.98 9.58 -2.91
N GLN A 26 3.36 9.33 -4.16
CA GLN A 26 3.28 10.32 -5.23
C GLN A 26 2.70 9.65 -6.47
N GLU A 27 2.03 10.44 -7.29
CA GLU A 27 1.39 9.97 -8.52
C GLU A 27 2.39 9.33 -9.49
N GLU A 28 3.60 9.89 -9.56
CA GLU A 28 4.72 9.39 -10.38
C GLU A 28 5.18 7.97 -10.01
N ASN A 29 4.94 7.57 -8.77
CA ASN A 29 5.36 6.28 -8.23
C ASN A 29 4.28 5.18 -8.42
N ILE A 30 3.18 5.50 -9.12
CA ILE A 30 2.08 4.57 -9.39
C ILE A 30 2.10 4.21 -10.88
N HIS A 31 2.45 2.96 -11.17
CA HIS A 31 2.58 2.45 -12.53
C HIS A 31 1.47 1.46 -12.86
N LEU A 32 0.83 1.66 -14.01
CA LEU A 32 -0.17 0.75 -14.56
C LEU A 32 0.44 -0.07 -15.69
N ILE A 33 0.64 -1.35 -15.44
CA ILE A 33 1.29 -2.28 -16.35
C ILE A 33 0.22 -3.24 -16.89
N PRO A 34 -0.32 -3.02 -18.11
CA PRO A 34 -1.25 -3.94 -18.72
C PRO A 34 -0.55 -5.24 -19.11
N ILE A 35 -1.17 -6.40 -18.84
CA ILE A 35 -0.62 -7.69 -19.25
C ILE A 35 -1.08 -8.01 -20.67
N SER A 36 -0.11 -8.15 -21.58
CA SER A 36 -0.37 -8.59 -22.96
C SER A 36 -1.15 -9.91 -22.98
N ASN A 37 -2.18 -9.98 -23.83
CA ASN A 37 -3.07 -11.14 -23.99
C ASN A 37 -3.99 -11.45 -22.79
N THR A 38 -4.28 -10.50 -21.90
CA THR A 38 -5.30 -10.67 -20.85
C THR A 38 -5.97 -9.34 -20.53
N THR A 39 -7.18 -9.36 -19.94
CA THR A 39 -7.86 -8.17 -19.40
C THR A 39 -7.32 -7.72 -18.03
N CYS A 40 -6.22 -8.32 -17.58
CA CYS A 40 -5.59 -8.07 -16.29
C CYS A 40 -4.59 -6.91 -16.37
N ILE A 41 -4.60 -6.05 -15.36
CA ILE A 41 -3.70 -4.89 -15.25
C ILE A 41 -2.98 -4.99 -13.91
N ILE A 42 -1.65 -4.90 -13.92
CA ILE A 42 -0.86 -4.81 -12.70
C ILE A 42 -0.75 -3.34 -12.29
N ILE A 43 -1.06 -3.06 -11.04
CA ILE A 43 -0.87 -1.75 -10.42
C ILE A 43 0.34 -1.87 -9.52
N GLU A 44 1.44 -1.26 -9.90
CA GLU A 44 2.67 -1.23 -9.11
C GLU A 44 2.78 0.13 -8.42
N VAL A 45 2.82 0.12 -7.09
CA VAL A 45 2.86 1.32 -6.25
C VAL A 45 4.15 1.32 -5.48
N PHE A 46 4.95 2.37 -5.64
CA PHE A 46 6.14 2.62 -4.84
C PHE A 46 5.85 3.69 -3.78
N PHE A 47 6.18 3.41 -2.53
CA PHE A 47 6.06 4.37 -1.44
C PHE A 47 7.38 4.54 -0.69
N VAL A 48 7.56 5.71 -0.09
CA VAL A 48 8.76 6.11 0.65
C VAL A 48 8.34 6.34 2.10
N PRO A 49 8.68 5.44 3.04
CA PRO A 49 8.34 5.66 4.45
C PRO A 49 9.07 6.90 4.99
N THR A 50 8.43 7.63 5.90
CA THR A 50 8.99 8.86 6.51
C THR A 50 10.22 8.59 7.37
N VAL A 51 10.37 7.38 7.91
CA VAL A 51 11.49 6.98 8.77
C VAL A 51 12.03 5.60 8.34
N PRO A 52 13.36 5.43 8.19
CA PRO A 52 13.99 4.23 7.61
C PRO A 52 14.02 2.98 8.51
N HIS A 53 13.47 3.08 9.73
CA HIS A 53 13.38 1.97 10.70
C HIS A 53 11.97 1.87 11.31
N CYS A 54 10.95 2.17 10.54
CA CYS A 54 9.59 2.28 11.05
C CYS A 54 8.81 1.00 10.82
N HIS A 55 8.31 0.40 11.91
CA HIS A 55 7.29 -0.66 11.84
C HIS A 55 6.04 -0.24 11.03
N LEU A 56 5.77 1.07 10.94
CA LEU A 56 4.69 1.62 10.15
C LEU A 56 4.86 1.38 8.65
N ALA A 57 6.07 1.21 8.13
CA ALA A 57 6.28 0.98 6.70
C ALA A 57 5.50 -0.25 6.21
N THR A 58 5.47 -1.31 7.03
CA THR A 58 4.66 -2.50 6.77
C THR A 58 3.16 -2.19 6.83
N VAL A 59 2.71 -1.43 7.82
CA VAL A 59 1.30 -1.04 7.99
C VAL A 59 0.82 -0.19 6.81
N ILE A 60 1.59 0.82 6.42
CA ILE A 60 1.32 1.68 5.26
C ILE A 60 1.19 0.83 3.99
N GLY A 61 2.13 -0.10 3.77
CA GLY A 61 2.06 -1.04 2.64
C GLY A 61 0.82 -1.93 2.66
N LEU A 62 0.39 -2.39 3.84
CA LEU A 62 -0.86 -3.14 4.02
C LEU A 62 -2.09 -2.26 3.72
N CYS A 63 -2.15 -1.04 4.24
CA CYS A 63 -3.23 -0.08 3.97
C CYS A 63 -3.40 0.15 2.46
N LEU A 64 -2.30 0.41 1.75
CA LEU A 64 -2.31 0.59 0.29
C LEU A 64 -2.83 -0.65 -0.42
N THR A 65 -2.35 -1.83 -0.03
CA THR A 65 -2.76 -3.10 -0.63
C THR A 65 -4.25 -3.35 -0.45
N VAL A 66 -4.74 -3.23 0.79
CA VAL A 66 -6.15 -3.48 1.14
C VAL A 66 -7.07 -2.45 0.50
N LYS A 67 -6.79 -1.15 0.60
CA LYS A 67 -7.59 -0.08 -0.02
C LYS A 67 -7.79 -0.32 -1.51
N LEU A 68 -6.70 -0.62 -2.22
CA LEU A 68 -6.77 -0.88 -3.66
C LEU A 68 -7.49 -2.19 -3.96
N GLN A 69 -7.31 -3.24 -3.16
CA GLN A 69 -8.02 -4.51 -3.33
C GLN A 69 -9.53 -4.38 -3.10
N GLU A 70 -9.97 -3.55 -2.17
CA GLU A 70 -11.40 -3.34 -1.87
C GLU A 70 -12.08 -2.42 -2.88
N CYS A 71 -11.38 -1.36 -3.31
CA CYS A 71 -11.96 -0.38 -4.22
C CYS A 71 -11.83 -0.75 -5.70
N LEU A 72 -10.92 -1.65 -6.08
CA LEU A 72 -10.69 -2.04 -7.47
C LEU A 72 -11.16 -3.48 -7.77
N PRO A 73 -11.73 -3.73 -8.96
CA PRO A 73 -12.19 -5.06 -9.32
C PRO A 73 -11.04 -6.07 -9.46
N LYS A 74 -11.34 -7.36 -9.26
CA LYS A 74 -10.37 -8.49 -9.25
C LYS A 74 -9.49 -8.65 -10.50
N LYS A 75 -9.79 -7.95 -11.59
CA LYS A 75 -8.92 -7.87 -12.79
C LYS A 75 -7.62 -7.10 -12.54
N TYR A 76 -7.56 -6.29 -11.49
CA TYR A 76 -6.35 -5.56 -11.11
C TYR A 76 -5.50 -6.40 -10.16
N LYS A 77 -4.22 -6.59 -10.50
CA LYS A 77 -3.22 -7.19 -9.62
C LYS A 77 -2.44 -6.09 -8.94
N ILE A 78 -2.59 -5.94 -7.63
CA ILE A 78 -1.90 -4.91 -6.87
C ILE A 78 -0.54 -5.42 -6.40
N ARG A 79 0.49 -4.59 -6.56
CA ARG A 79 1.85 -4.80 -6.08
C ARG A 79 2.31 -3.52 -5.39
N VAL A 80 2.51 -3.59 -4.08
CA VAL A 80 3.01 -2.48 -3.29
C VAL A 80 4.44 -2.77 -2.89
N LYS A 81 5.33 -1.79 -3.07
CA LYS A 81 6.76 -1.90 -2.77
C LYS A 81 7.27 -0.61 -2.13
N ILE A 82 8.23 -0.75 -1.24
CA ILE A 82 9.06 0.35 -0.78
C ILE A 82 10.06 0.70 -1.88
N LYS A 83 10.29 2.00 -2.09
CA LYS A 83 11.29 2.52 -3.03
C LYS A 83 12.71 2.19 -2.55
N GLU A 84 13.53 1.66 -3.47
CA GLU A 84 14.90 1.21 -3.18
C GLU A 84 15.74 2.28 -2.46
N GLY A 85 16.45 1.87 -1.40
CA GLY A 85 17.28 2.73 -0.58
C GLY A 85 16.52 3.64 0.40
N SER A 86 15.20 3.48 0.54
CA SER A 86 14.38 4.32 1.44
C SER A 86 14.19 3.71 2.84
N HIS A 87 14.46 2.42 3.03
CA HIS A 87 14.29 1.74 4.31
C HIS A 87 15.28 0.57 4.46
N ASP A 88 15.81 0.35 5.67
CA ASP A 88 16.86 -0.66 5.92
C ASP A 88 16.36 -2.09 5.66
N SER A 89 15.14 -2.39 6.11
CA SER A 89 14.45 -3.67 5.89
C SER A 89 13.55 -3.70 4.65
N GLU A 90 13.81 -2.86 3.63
CA GLU A 90 12.91 -2.75 2.46
C GLU A 90 12.67 -4.08 1.75
N LEU A 91 13.70 -4.92 1.61
CA LEU A 91 13.60 -6.23 0.96
C LEU A 91 12.69 -7.17 1.73
N GLU A 92 12.80 -7.17 3.06
CA GLU A 92 11.98 -8.00 3.93
C GLU A 92 10.52 -7.54 3.94
N ILE A 93 10.27 -6.24 4.01
CA ILE A 93 8.92 -5.68 3.96
C ILE A 93 8.30 -5.95 2.59
N ASN A 94 9.03 -5.72 1.50
CA ASN A 94 8.57 -6.03 0.16
C ASN A 94 8.21 -7.51 0.02
N LYS A 95 9.03 -8.42 0.56
CA LYS A 95 8.74 -9.86 0.57
C LYS A 95 7.45 -10.17 1.34
N GLN A 96 7.24 -9.53 2.50
CA GLN A 96 6.03 -9.70 3.30
C GLN A 96 4.77 -9.19 2.58
N LEU A 97 4.84 -8.02 1.94
CA LEU A 97 3.73 -7.43 1.19
C LEU A 97 3.37 -8.22 -0.08
N ASN A 98 4.33 -8.91 -0.69
CA ASN A 98 4.08 -9.76 -1.85
C ASN A 98 3.52 -11.16 -1.48
N ASP A 99 3.59 -11.54 -0.20
CA ASP A 99 3.11 -12.82 0.31
C ASP A 99 1.63 -12.71 0.71
N LYS A 100 0.74 -13.27 -0.11
CA LYS A 100 -0.71 -13.16 0.09
C LYS A 100 -1.19 -13.83 1.38
N GLU A 101 -0.55 -14.92 1.78
CA GLU A 101 -0.92 -15.63 3.01
C GLU A 101 -0.55 -14.77 4.22
N ARG A 102 0.61 -14.12 4.20
CA ARG A 102 0.99 -13.16 5.25
C ARG A 102 0.11 -11.93 5.30
N VAL A 103 -0.24 -11.34 4.16
CA VAL A 103 -1.16 -10.19 4.11
C VAL A 103 -2.53 -10.60 4.67
N SER A 104 -3.03 -11.77 4.30
CA SER A 104 -4.28 -12.31 4.83
C SER A 104 -4.20 -12.51 6.35
N ALA A 105 -3.15 -13.18 6.84
CA ALA A 105 -2.95 -13.43 8.26
C ALA A 105 -2.80 -12.12 9.06
N ALA A 106 -2.19 -11.08 8.48
CA ALA A 106 -2.11 -9.76 9.10
C ALA A 106 -3.49 -9.10 9.21
N MET A 107 -4.38 -9.31 8.23
CA MET A 107 -5.77 -8.83 8.26
C MET A 107 -6.69 -9.64 9.17
N GLU A 108 -6.33 -10.87 9.53
CA GLU A 108 -7.01 -11.66 10.55
C GLU A 108 -6.65 -11.20 11.98
N ASN A 109 -5.55 -10.45 12.14
CA ASN A 109 -5.20 -9.85 13.42
C ASN A 109 -6.09 -8.63 13.69
N PRO A 110 -6.91 -8.61 14.75
CA PRO A 110 -7.86 -7.54 15.01
C PRO A 110 -7.17 -6.18 15.19
N SER A 111 -6.04 -6.12 15.90
CA SER A 111 -5.31 -4.86 16.12
C SER A 111 -4.77 -4.26 14.82
N LEU A 112 -4.24 -5.09 13.91
CA LEU A 112 -3.75 -4.62 12.61
C LEU A 112 -4.91 -4.27 11.68
N SER A 113 -5.95 -5.09 11.66
CA SER A 113 -7.15 -4.87 10.85
C SER A 113 -7.85 -3.56 11.24
N GLU A 114 -8.04 -3.29 12.52
CA GLU A 114 -8.62 -2.03 13.00
C GLU A 114 -7.76 -0.82 12.63
N LEU A 115 -6.44 -0.92 12.79
CA LEU A 115 -5.51 0.14 12.40
C LEU A 115 -5.58 0.42 10.89
N VAL A 116 -5.54 -0.63 10.07
CA VAL A 116 -5.65 -0.50 8.61
C VAL A 116 -6.99 0.08 8.20
N ASN A 117 -8.09 -0.43 8.76
CA ASN A 117 -9.44 0.08 8.51
C ASN A 117 -9.55 1.57 8.86
N THR A 118 -8.99 1.99 9.99
CA THR A 118 -8.98 3.41 10.40
C THR A 118 -8.24 4.27 9.37
N CYS A 119 -7.08 3.81 8.88
CA CYS A 119 -6.30 4.54 7.89
C CYS A 119 -7.00 4.67 6.52
N ILE A 120 -7.83 3.69 6.15
CA ILE A 120 -8.46 3.62 4.83
C ILE A 120 -9.93 4.10 4.79
N HIS A 121 -10.64 4.13 5.93
CA HIS A 121 -12.06 4.51 6.03
C HIS A 121 -12.30 5.90 6.61
N ASP A 122 -11.35 6.50 7.33
CA ASP A 122 -11.49 7.84 7.89
C ASP A 122 -11.29 8.91 6.79
N THR A 123 -12.28 9.02 5.89
CA THR A 123 -12.42 10.00 4.82
C THR A 123 -13.55 10.97 5.12
#